data_AF-A0A6I9X874-F1
#
_entry.id   AF-A0A6I9X874-F1
#
_cell.length_a   1.000
_cell.length_b   1.000
_cell.length_c   1.000
_cell.angle_alpha   90.00
_cell.angle_beta   90.00
_cell.angle_gamma   90.00
#
_symmetry.space_group_name_H-M   'P 1'
#
loop_
_entity.id
_entity.type
_entity.pdbx_description
1 polymer ?
#
loop_
_entity_poly.entity_id
_entity_poly.type
_entity_poly.pdbx_seq_one_letter_code
_entity_poly.pdbx_strand_id
1 'polypeptide(L)'
;MKVFFSFFVLLEIFGSSVAVYKQWIPNTNFENATNWDQNRIPCAKDTILFGSTKIVSVFVQASHSLTDMYLPLNGEFIMAPTAGFAAFDGNYSPGCETVDIPLKEEDVEALSVQENPMFHAVQEY
;
A
#
# COMPACT_ATOMS: atom_id res chain seq x y z
N MET A 1 41.40 -2.24 -39.45
CA MET A 1 40.45 -1.16 -39.08
C MET A 1 39.01 -1.64 -38.85
N LYS A 2 38.47 -2.61 -39.61
CA LYS A 2 37.10 -3.13 -39.40
C LYS A 2 36.87 -3.87 -38.07
N VAL A 3 37.86 -4.61 -37.58
CA VAL A 3 37.75 -5.40 -36.33
C VAL A 3 37.68 -4.51 -35.08
N PHE A 4 38.40 -3.37 -35.09
CA PHE A 4 38.35 -2.39 -33.98
C PHE A 4 36.99 -1.68 -33.91
N PHE A 5 36.41 -1.35 -35.06
CA PHE A 5 35.07 -0.75 -35.11
C PHE A 5 34.01 -1.73 -34.59
N SER A 6 34.15 -3.03 -34.92
CA SER A 6 33.28 -4.09 -34.40
C SER A 6 33.37 -4.23 -32.88
N PHE A 7 34.55 -4.02 -32.29
CA PHE A 7 34.74 -4.15 -30.83
C PHE A 7 34.13 -2.96 -30.05
N PHE A 8 34.22 -1.75 -30.60
CA PHE A 8 33.55 -0.57 -30.03
C PHE A 8 32.02 -0.68 -30.11
N VAL A 9 31.48 -1.16 -31.25
CA VAL A 9 30.03 -1.37 -31.41
C VAL A 9 29.50 -2.46 -30.46
N LEU A 10 30.31 -3.48 -30.12
CA LEU A 10 29.93 -4.50 -29.14
C LEU A 10 29.96 -3.99 -27.69
N LEU A 11 30.79 -2.98 -27.38
CA LEU A 11 30.93 -2.43 -26.03
C LEU A 11 29.78 -1.48 -25.66
N GLU A 12 29.17 -0.81 -26.64
CA GLU A 12 28.05 0.14 -26.43
C GLU A 12 26.69 -0.54 -26.15
N ILE A 13 26.59 -1.88 -26.24
CA ILE A 13 25.32 -2.62 -26.07
C ILE A 13 25.06 -3.03 -24.60
N PHE A 14 26.01 -2.79 -23.68
CA PHE A 14 25.80 -3.05 -22.25
C PHE A 14 25.02 -1.90 -21.58
N GLY A 15 23.72 -1.79 -21.91
CA GLY A 15 22.79 -0.95 -21.15
C GLY A 15 22.38 -1.63 -19.84
N SER A 16 22.51 -0.94 -18.70
CA SER A 16 21.93 -1.40 -17.43
C SER A 16 20.42 -1.12 -17.41
N SER A 17 19.59 -2.15 -17.26
CA SER A 17 18.17 -2.00 -16.95
C SER A 17 17.93 -2.15 -15.46
N VAL A 18 17.19 -1.22 -14.85
CA VAL A 18 16.68 -1.38 -13.48
C VAL A 18 15.36 -2.15 -13.57
N ALA A 19 15.25 -3.25 -12.82
CA ALA A 19 13.99 -3.98 -12.68
C ALA A 19 13.43 -3.72 -11.27
N VAL A 20 12.19 -3.24 -11.26
CA VAL A 20 11.40 -3.01 -10.06
C VAL A 20 10.42 -4.17 -9.92
N TYR A 21 10.53 -4.94 -8.85
CA TYR A 21 9.57 -5.99 -8.54
C TYR A 21 8.37 -5.40 -7.80
N LYS A 22 7.17 -5.77 -8.22
CA LYS A 22 5.93 -5.50 -7.48
C LYS A 22 5.49 -6.78 -6.80
N GLN A 23 5.49 -6.79 -5.47
CA GLN A 23 4.93 -7.89 -4.71
C GLN A 23 3.42 -7.67 -4.52
N TRP A 24 2.63 -8.72 -4.78
CA TRP A 24 1.22 -8.74 -4.40
C TRP A 24 1.11 -9.10 -2.93
N ILE A 25 0.43 -8.25 -2.17
CA ILE A 25 0.17 -8.46 -0.75
C ILE A 25 -1.31 -8.82 -0.65
N PRO A 26 -1.64 -10.04 -0.19
CA PRO A 26 -3.03 -10.42 0.00
C PRO A 26 -3.66 -9.58 1.12
N ASN A 27 -4.99 -9.50 1.14
CA ASN A 27 -5.74 -8.95 2.27
C ASN A 27 -5.37 -7.50 2.65
N THR A 28 -5.11 -6.63 1.69
CA THR A 28 -4.84 -5.19 1.94
C THR A 28 -6.09 -4.31 1.99
N ASN A 29 -7.28 -4.89 1.86
CA ASN A 29 -8.54 -4.17 1.73
C ASN A 29 -8.99 -3.53 3.06
N PHE A 30 -9.23 -2.22 3.06
CA PHE A 30 -9.72 -1.49 4.24
C PHE A 30 -11.08 -2.03 4.70
N GLU A 31 -11.97 -2.33 3.76
CA GLU A 31 -13.31 -2.84 4.03
C GLU A 31 -13.36 -4.34 4.37
N ASN A 32 -12.20 -4.99 4.52
CA ASN A 32 -12.16 -6.35 5.05
C ASN A 32 -12.06 -6.33 6.58
N ALA A 33 -13.16 -6.70 7.25
CA ALA A 33 -13.27 -6.75 8.70
C ALA A 33 -12.18 -7.62 9.36
N THR A 34 -11.69 -8.66 8.68
CA THR A 34 -10.69 -9.57 9.26
C THR A 34 -9.31 -8.92 9.41
N ASN A 35 -9.06 -7.80 8.73
CA ASN A 35 -7.79 -7.06 8.78
C ASN A 35 -7.66 -6.18 10.03
N TRP A 36 -8.72 -6.04 10.82
CA TRP A 36 -8.77 -5.17 11.98
C TRP A 36 -8.84 -6.00 13.25
N ASP A 37 -8.20 -5.55 14.32
CA ASP A 37 -8.13 -6.26 15.60
C ASP A 37 -9.51 -6.58 16.17
N GLN A 38 -10.46 -5.67 15.97
CA GLN A 38 -11.84 -5.81 16.43
C GLN A 38 -12.72 -6.70 15.53
N ASN A 39 -12.15 -7.32 14.49
CA ASN A 39 -12.90 -8.10 13.49
C ASN A 39 -14.08 -7.32 12.87
N ARG A 40 -13.94 -6.00 12.74
CA ARG A 40 -14.93 -5.10 12.14
C ARG A 40 -14.22 -3.98 11.39
N ILE A 41 -14.90 -3.45 10.38
CA ILE A 41 -14.44 -2.25 9.66
C ILE A 41 -14.49 -1.05 10.63
N PRO A 42 -13.47 -0.17 10.63
CA PRO A 42 -13.51 1.07 11.39
C PRO A 42 -14.71 1.94 11.00
N CYS A 43 -15.25 2.67 11.97
CA CYS A 43 -16.40 3.54 11.83
C CYS A 43 -16.08 4.96 12.35
N ALA A 44 -17.03 5.88 12.18
CA ALA A 44 -16.93 7.31 12.48
C ALA A 44 -16.17 7.69 13.76
N LYS A 45 -16.36 6.94 14.85
CA LYS A 45 -15.79 7.25 16.17
C LYS A 45 -14.46 6.58 16.46
N ASP A 46 -13.98 5.75 15.55
CA ASP A 46 -12.75 4.98 15.78
C ASP A 46 -11.52 5.80 15.48
N THR A 47 -10.46 5.46 16.21
CA THR A 47 -9.09 5.89 15.92
C THR A 47 -8.36 4.76 15.24
N ILE A 48 -7.83 5.01 14.05
CA ILE A 48 -7.03 4.03 13.33
C ILE A 48 -5.55 4.18 13.67
N LEU A 49 -4.91 3.06 14.00
CA LEU A 49 -3.49 3.01 14.35
C LEU A 49 -2.73 2.13 13.35
N PHE A 50 -1.95 2.77 12.47
CA PHE A 50 -0.95 2.07 11.67
C PHE A 50 0.38 2.03 12.43
N GLY A 51 1.07 0.88 12.39
CA GLY A 51 2.38 0.74 13.02
C GLY A 51 3.40 1.70 12.38
N SER A 52 4.01 2.57 13.17
CA SER A 52 4.90 3.65 12.68
C SER A 52 6.10 3.17 11.86
N THR A 53 6.60 1.96 12.13
CA THR A 53 7.75 1.36 11.43
C THR A 53 7.34 0.39 10.32
N LYS A 54 6.03 0.17 10.12
CA LYS A 54 5.54 -0.79 9.15
C LYS A 54 5.36 -0.11 7.81
N ILE A 55 5.76 -0.80 6.77
CA ILE A 55 5.38 -0.43 5.40
C ILE A 55 4.02 -1.10 5.19
N VAL A 56 2.98 -0.34 4.84
CA VAL A 56 1.63 -0.89 4.55
C VAL A 56 1.12 -0.42 3.19
N SER A 57 0.31 -1.24 2.52
CA SER A 57 -0.41 -0.87 1.30
C SER A 57 -1.87 -1.18 1.59
N VAL A 58 -2.73 -0.18 1.45
CA VAL A 58 -4.14 -0.28 1.82
C VAL A 58 -5.01 0.05 0.62
N PHE A 59 -5.81 -0.91 0.18
CA PHE A 59 -6.82 -0.67 -0.84
C PHE A 59 -8.11 -0.16 -0.20
N VAL A 60 -8.63 0.95 -0.69
CA VAL A 60 -9.83 1.61 -0.16
C VAL A 60 -10.87 1.71 -1.26
N GLN A 61 -12.06 1.15 -1.02
CA GLN A 61 -13.12 1.08 -2.01
C GLN A 61 -14.20 2.15 -1.82
N ALA A 62 -14.43 2.56 -0.57
CA ALA A 62 -15.47 3.50 -0.20
C ALA A 62 -14.93 4.71 0.57
N SER A 63 -15.75 5.73 0.69
CA SER A 63 -15.45 6.88 1.55
C SER A 63 -15.73 6.54 3.02
N HIS A 64 -14.79 6.85 3.90
CA HIS A 64 -14.91 6.63 5.34
C HIS A 64 -14.74 7.94 6.10
N SER A 65 -15.54 8.13 7.14
CA SER A 65 -15.34 9.20 8.12
C SER A 65 -14.81 8.58 9.41
N LEU A 66 -13.82 9.20 10.04
CA LEU A 66 -13.10 8.68 11.20
C LEU A 66 -12.73 9.82 12.15
N THR A 67 -12.65 9.55 13.45
CA THR A 67 -12.19 10.56 14.43
C THR A 67 -10.73 10.91 14.17
N ASP A 68 -9.88 9.90 14.11
CA ASP A 68 -8.43 10.06 13.98
C ASP A 68 -7.81 8.91 13.18
N MET A 69 -6.72 9.20 12.46
CA MET A 69 -5.92 8.20 11.75
C MET A 69 -4.44 8.51 11.89
N TYR A 70 -3.70 7.60 12.52
CA TYR A 70 -2.25 7.67 12.66
C TYR A 70 -1.60 6.94 11.49
N LEU A 71 -1.16 7.71 10.50
CA LEU A 71 -0.58 7.16 9.27
C LEU A 71 0.78 6.48 9.52
N PRO A 72 1.11 5.42 8.76
CA PRO A 72 2.42 4.80 8.78
C PRO A 72 3.48 5.78 8.23
N LEU A 73 4.73 5.66 8.68
CA LEU A 73 5.81 6.48 8.11
C LEU A 73 6.11 6.11 6.65
N ASN A 74 5.95 4.83 6.32
CA ASN A 74 6.14 4.29 4.99
C ASN A 74 4.86 3.54 4.59
N GLY A 75 4.30 3.84 3.42
CA GLY A 75 3.12 3.12 2.96
C GLY A 75 2.36 3.86 1.87
N GLU A 76 1.29 3.23 1.39
CA GLU A 76 0.44 3.76 0.34
C GLU A 76 -1.03 3.44 0.57
N PHE A 77 -1.89 4.31 0.06
CA PHE A 77 -3.33 4.08 -0.05
C PHE A 77 -3.70 4.08 -1.53
N ILE A 78 -4.29 2.97 -1.98
CA ILE A 78 -4.80 2.80 -3.33
C ILE A 78 -6.30 3.01 -3.28
N MET A 79 -6.78 4.10 -3.85
CA MET A 79 -8.17 4.53 -3.74
C MET A 79 -8.96 4.24 -5.02
N ALA A 80 -10.11 3.58 -4.89
CA ALA A 80 -11.11 3.55 -5.95
C ALA A 80 -11.66 4.97 -6.24
N PRO A 81 -12.31 5.22 -7.39
CA PRO A 81 -12.75 6.57 -7.78
C PRO A 81 -13.65 7.31 -6.77
N THR A 82 -14.35 6.59 -5.90
CA THR A 82 -15.26 7.14 -4.87
C THR A 82 -14.72 6.97 -3.44
N ALA A 83 -13.49 6.48 -3.30
CA ALA A 83 -12.87 6.26 -2.00
C ALA A 83 -12.27 7.55 -1.45
N GLY A 84 -12.17 7.61 -0.13
CA GLY A 84 -11.59 8.76 0.56
C GLY A 84 -11.73 8.66 2.06
N PHE A 85 -11.03 9.55 2.77
CA PHE A 85 -11.14 9.71 4.21
C PHE A 85 -11.58 11.12 4.55
N ALA A 86 -12.46 11.25 5.54
CA ALA A 86 -12.92 12.52 6.08
C ALA A 86 -12.81 12.52 7.60
N ALA A 87 -12.41 13.65 8.18
CA ALA A 87 -12.45 13.82 9.62
C ALA A 87 -13.91 13.81 10.10
N PHE A 88 -14.20 13.02 11.12
CA PHE A 88 -15.50 12.99 11.77
C PHE A 88 -15.65 14.19 12.70
N ASP A 89 -16.80 14.86 12.63
CA ASP A 89 -17.08 16.09 13.38
C ASP A 89 -17.52 15.85 14.83
N GLY A 90 -17.55 14.59 15.27
CA GLY A 90 -17.94 14.19 16.62
C GLY A 90 -19.46 14.14 16.85
N ASN A 91 -20.28 14.26 15.80
CA ASN A 91 -21.73 14.19 15.93
C ASN A 91 -22.21 12.78 16.39
N TYR A 92 -23.48 12.63 16.72
CA TYR A 92 -24.01 11.32 17.11
C TYR A 92 -24.04 10.36 15.90
N SER A 93 -23.17 9.35 15.94
CA SER A 93 -23.22 8.19 15.02
C SER A 93 -23.84 6.99 15.73
N PRO A 94 -25.07 6.56 15.38
CA PRO A 94 -25.68 5.36 15.93
C PRO A 94 -24.92 4.11 15.46
N GLY A 95 -24.75 3.13 16.35
CA GLY A 95 -24.07 1.86 16.04
C GLY A 95 -22.54 1.94 15.93
N CYS A 96 -21.94 3.09 16.27
CA CYS A 96 -20.49 3.28 16.30
C CYS A 96 -20.07 3.74 17.71
N GLU A 97 -19.50 2.82 18.49
CA GLU A 97 -18.93 3.05 19.81
C GLU A 97 -17.43 3.36 19.67
N THR A 98 -16.90 4.29 20.48
CA THR A 98 -15.49 4.73 20.41
C THR A 98 -14.54 3.62 20.83
N VAL A 99 -13.71 3.14 19.90
CA VAL A 99 -12.64 2.17 20.19
C VAL A 99 -11.41 2.50 19.35
N ASP A 100 -10.21 2.38 19.91
CA ASP A 100 -8.98 2.40 19.12
C ASP A 100 -8.85 1.05 18.39
N ILE A 101 -8.73 1.07 17.06
CA ILE A 101 -8.72 -0.15 16.24
C ILE A 101 -7.41 -0.21 15.45
N PRO A 102 -6.42 -0.96 15.96
CA PRO A 102 -5.23 -1.28 15.19
C PRO A 102 -5.59 -2.20 14.01
N LEU A 103 -4.79 -2.10 12.95
CA LEU A 103 -4.74 -3.14 11.93
C LEU A 103 -4.02 -4.37 12.48
N LYS A 104 -4.56 -5.55 12.19
CA LYS A 104 -3.89 -6.81 12.48
C LYS A 104 -2.61 -6.90 11.67
N GLU A 105 -1.54 -7.11 12.42
CA GLU A 105 -0.17 -6.95 11.99
C GLU A 105 0.33 -8.06 11.04
N GLU A 106 -0.42 -9.16 10.89
CA GLU A 106 0.08 -10.36 10.20
C GLU A 106 0.03 -10.35 8.66
N ASP A 107 -0.63 -9.40 7.98
CA ASP A 107 -0.80 -9.47 6.51
C ASP A 107 -0.53 -8.17 5.73
N VAL A 108 -0.14 -7.06 6.37
CA VAL A 108 0.03 -5.77 5.67
C VAL A 108 1.51 -5.37 5.59
N GLU A 109 2.33 -6.20 4.96
CA GLU A 109 3.74 -5.92 4.72
C GLU A 109 3.91 -5.32 3.33
N ALA A 110 4.11 -4.01 3.22
CA ALA A 110 4.27 -3.34 1.94
C ALA A 110 5.67 -3.41 1.34
N LEU A 111 5.62 -3.63 0.03
CA LEU A 111 6.51 -3.15 -1.02
C LEU A 111 7.89 -2.69 -0.53
N SER A 112 8.81 -3.64 -0.44
CA SER A 112 10.19 -3.33 -0.75
C SER A 112 10.29 -3.16 -2.27
N VAL A 113 10.54 -1.94 -2.73
CA VAL A 113 11.12 -1.73 -4.07
C VAL A 113 12.56 -2.23 -3.97
N GLN A 114 12.74 -3.55 -4.12
CA GLN A 114 14.07 -4.13 -4.20
C GLN A 114 14.48 -4.11 -5.67
N GLU A 115 15.40 -3.19 -5.99
CA GLU A 115 16.07 -3.16 -7.29
C GLU A 115 16.80 -4.50 -7.48
N ASN A 116 16.28 -5.36 -8.37
CA ASN A 116 16.93 -6.63 -8.69
C ASN A 116 16.97 -6.79 -10.22
N PRO A 117 18.16 -6.87 -10.85
CA PRO A 117 18.34 -6.67 -12.29
C PRO A 117 17.95 -7.87 -13.18
N MET A 118 17.02 -8.73 -12.74
CA MET A 118 16.60 -9.90 -13.50
C MET A 118 15.08 -10.02 -13.45
N PHE A 119 14.46 -10.17 -14.63
CA PHE A 119 13.05 -10.51 -14.91
C PHE A 119 12.13 -9.39 -15.46
N HIS A 120 11.43 -9.78 -16.53
CA HIS A 120 10.37 -9.04 -17.22
C HIS A 120 9.06 -9.16 -16.42
N ALA A 121 8.49 -8.03 -15.97
CA ALA A 121 7.13 -7.99 -15.43
C ALA A 121 6.16 -7.55 -16.55
N VAL A 122 5.19 -8.40 -16.86
CA VAL A 122 4.01 -8.03 -17.68
C VAL A 122 2.97 -7.45 -16.73
N GLN A 123 2.50 -6.24 -17.01
CA GLN A 123 1.43 -5.61 -16.26
C GLN A 123 0.14 -5.74 -17.09
N GLU A 124 -0.72 -6.69 -16.72
CA GLU A 124 -2.10 -6.76 -17.23
C GLU A 124 -2.98 -5.88 -16.35
N TYR A 125 -3.82 -5.06 -17.00
CA TYR A 125 -4.79 -4.14 -16.39
C TYR A 125 -6.10 -4.86 -16.06
#